data_AF-A0A9W2XR97-F1
#
_entry.id   AF-A0A9W2XR97-F1
#
_cell.length_a   1.000
_cell.length_b   1.000
_cell.length_c   1.000
_cell.angle_alpha   90.00
_cell.angle_beta   90.00
_cell.angle_gamma   90.00
#
_symmetry.space_group_name_H-M   'P 1'
#
loop_
_entity.id
_entity.type
_entity.pdbx_description
1 polymer ?
#
loop_
_entity_poly.entity_id
_entity_poly.type
_entity_poly.pdbx_seq_one_letter_code
_entity_poly.pdbx_strand_id
1 'polypeptide(L)'
;MTGGRFDFDDGGTYCGGWEDGKAHGHGICTGPKGQGEYAGSWSHGFEIVGVYTWPSGNTYRGYWSQGKRHGLGVENKGKWIYRGEWSHGFKGRYGVRQSHNTPARYDGTWSNGLQDGYGIETYGDGEQPTPGQKAKPPIRLLSRLCTTPKSPGRLLGSSPPISTNQDLTT
;
A
#
# COMPACT_ATOMS: atom_id res chain seq x y z
N MET A 1 -5.89 -32.06 -7.37
CA MET A 1 -6.42 -30.69 -7.46
C MET A 1 -6.35 -30.27 -8.91
N THR A 2 -7.49 -30.12 -9.59
CA THR A 2 -7.56 -29.63 -10.97
C THR A 2 -7.52 -28.10 -10.95
N GLY A 3 -6.32 -27.54 -11.07
CA GLY A 3 -6.16 -26.12 -11.35
C GLY A 3 -6.65 -25.80 -12.77
N GLY A 4 -7.19 -24.60 -12.97
CA GLY A 4 -7.70 -24.13 -14.26
C GLY A 4 -7.16 -22.74 -14.59
N ARG A 5 -7.08 -22.43 -15.88
CA ARG A 5 -6.77 -21.10 -16.42
C ARG A 5 -8.04 -20.45 -16.97
N PHE A 6 -8.21 -19.18 -16.68
CA PHE A 6 -9.26 -18.32 -17.24
C PHE A 6 -8.61 -17.06 -17.79
N ASP A 7 -9.03 -16.65 -18.99
CA ASP A 7 -8.60 -15.42 -19.65
C ASP A 7 -9.73 -14.39 -19.54
N PHE A 8 -9.42 -13.19 -19.03
CA PHE A 8 -10.40 -12.11 -18.90
C PHE A 8 -10.40 -11.25 -20.17
N ASP A 9 -11.57 -10.69 -20.53
CA ASP A 9 -11.73 -9.82 -21.73
C ASP A 9 -10.85 -8.55 -21.71
N ASP A 10 -10.37 -8.15 -20.53
CA ASP A 10 -9.46 -7.02 -20.34
C ASP A 10 -7.97 -7.36 -20.57
N GLY A 11 -7.67 -8.61 -20.93
CA GLY A 11 -6.32 -9.14 -21.16
C GLY A 11 -5.59 -9.59 -19.90
N GLY A 12 -6.24 -9.58 -18.73
CA GLY A 12 -5.78 -10.29 -17.54
C GLY A 12 -6.01 -11.81 -17.64
N THR A 13 -5.46 -12.55 -16.68
CA THR A 13 -5.66 -14.02 -16.57
C THR A 13 -5.69 -14.44 -15.11
N TYR A 14 -6.41 -15.52 -14.80
CA TYR A 14 -6.29 -16.25 -13.53
C TYR A 14 -5.87 -17.70 -13.77
N CYS A 15 -4.87 -18.17 -13.02
CA CYS A 15 -4.37 -19.54 -13.01
C CYS A 15 -4.38 -20.05 -11.57
N GLY A 16 -5.28 -20.97 -11.22
CA GLY A 16 -5.39 -21.46 -9.85
C GLY A 16 -6.53 -22.44 -9.60
N GLY A 17 -6.86 -22.64 -8.32
CA GLY A 17 -8.00 -23.45 -7.90
C GLY A 17 -9.35 -22.75 -8.10
N TRP A 18 -10.41 -23.57 -8.15
CA TRP A 18 -11.78 -23.13 -8.35
C TRP A 18 -12.73 -23.90 -7.43
N GLU A 19 -13.75 -23.22 -6.90
CA GLU A 19 -14.85 -23.79 -6.12
C GLU A 19 -16.12 -23.01 -6.46
N ASP A 20 -17.24 -23.69 -6.74
CA ASP A 20 -18.52 -23.11 -7.14
C ASP A 20 -18.42 -22.02 -8.24
N GLY A 21 -17.56 -22.27 -9.24
CA GLY A 21 -17.31 -21.35 -10.36
C GLY A 21 -16.50 -20.10 -10.01
N LYS A 22 -15.93 -20.01 -8.80
CA LYS A 22 -15.17 -18.86 -8.30
C LYS A 22 -13.73 -19.26 -7.98
N ALA A 23 -12.80 -18.31 -8.06
CA ALA A 23 -11.42 -18.51 -7.63
C ALA A 23 -11.36 -18.90 -6.13
N HIS A 24 -10.72 -20.03 -5.83
CA HIS A 24 -10.57 -20.55 -4.48
C HIS A 24 -9.21 -21.26 -4.31
N GLY A 25 -8.64 -21.18 -3.12
CA GLY A 25 -7.44 -21.93 -2.74
C GLY A 25 -6.21 -21.09 -3.00
N HIS A 26 -5.33 -21.53 -3.89
CA HIS A 26 -4.16 -20.75 -4.32
C HIS A 26 -4.20 -20.51 -5.82
N GLY A 27 -3.79 -19.32 -6.23
CA GLY A 27 -3.79 -18.91 -7.63
C GLY A 27 -3.04 -17.62 -7.88
N ILE A 28 -2.70 -17.42 -9.14
CA ILE A 28 -2.05 -16.22 -9.68
C ILE A 28 -3.06 -15.51 -10.57
N CYS A 29 -3.25 -14.21 -10.36
CA CYS A 29 -4.08 -13.34 -11.21
C CYS A 29 -3.22 -12.20 -11.79
N THR A 30 -3.27 -12.01 -13.09
CA THR A 30 -2.66 -10.86 -13.77
C THR A 30 -3.71 -9.80 -14.05
N GLY A 31 -3.40 -8.54 -13.77
CA GLY A 31 -4.32 -7.42 -13.99
C GLY A 31 -4.48 -7.06 -15.49
N PRO A 32 -5.49 -6.23 -15.81
CA PRO A 32 -5.82 -5.81 -17.18
C PRO A 32 -4.58 -5.40 -17.98
N LYS A 33 -4.39 -5.98 -19.17
CA LYS A 33 -3.24 -5.70 -20.05
C LYS A 33 -1.86 -5.77 -19.36
N GLY A 34 -1.71 -6.66 -18.37
CA GLY A 34 -0.47 -6.83 -17.62
C GLY A 34 -0.19 -5.74 -16.57
N GLN A 35 -1.22 -5.09 -16.01
CA GLN A 35 -1.08 -4.03 -14.99
C GLN A 35 -0.57 -4.49 -13.60
N GLY A 36 0.11 -5.62 -13.53
CA GLY A 36 0.63 -6.24 -12.32
C GLY A 36 0.12 -7.65 -12.13
N GLU A 37 0.61 -8.32 -11.09
CA GLU A 37 0.30 -9.71 -10.76
C GLU A 37 0.03 -9.84 -9.27
N TYR A 38 -1.05 -10.53 -8.91
CA TYR A 38 -1.31 -11.06 -7.57
C TYR A 38 -0.98 -12.55 -7.54
N ALA A 39 -0.21 -13.00 -6.56
CA ALA A 39 -0.01 -14.41 -6.24
C ALA A 39 -0.34 -14.65 -4.76
N GLY A 40 -1.30 -15.53 -4.48
CA GLY A 40 -1.75 -15.74 -3.09
C GLY A 40 -2.95 -16.65 -2.93
N SER A 41 -3.58 -16.54 -1.76
CA SER A 41 -4.74 -17.32 -1.36
C SER A 41 -6.05 -16.60 -1.73
N TRP A 42 -6.99 -17.37 -2.26
CA TRP A 42 -8.30 -16.92 -2.75
C TRP A 42 -9.42 -17.63 -2.00
N SER A 43 -10.54 -16.94 -1.77
CA SER A 43 -11.77 -17.55 -1.27
C SER A 43 -12.98 -16.91 -1.92
N HIS A 44 -13.84 -17.73 -2.53
CA HIS A 44 -15.10 -17.30 -3.15
C HIS A 44 -14.95 -16.12 -4.14
N GLY A 45 -13.83 -16.07 -4.88
CA GLY A 45 -13.53 -15.01 -5.85
C GLY A 45 -12.74 -13.81 -5.31
N PHE A 46 -12.42 -13.76 -4.02
CA PHE A 46 -11.70 -12.64 -3.39
C PHE A 46 -10.30 -13.04 -2.91
N GLU A 47 -9.37 -12.08 -2.98
CA GLU A 47 -8.04 -12.19 -2.41
C GLU A 47 -8.08 -12.16 -0.87
N ILE A 48 -7.34 -13.06 -0.23
CA ILE A 48 -7.28 -13.15 1.25
C ILE A 48 -5.91 -12.73 1.77
N VAL A 49 -4.83 -13.38 1.29
CA VAL A 49 -3.45 -13.10 1.69
C VAL A 49 -2.51 -13.46 0.55
N GLY A 50 -1.62 -12.53 0.18
CA GLY A 50 -0.79 -12.73 -1.01
C GLY A 50 0.20 -11.61 -1.24
N VAL A 51 0.94 -11.74 -2.34
CA VAL A 51 1.87 -10.75 -2.87
C VAL A 51 1.27 -10.15 -4.13
N TYR A 52 1.20 -8.83 -4.21
CA TYR A 52 0.97 -8.11 -5.47
C TYR A 52 2.27 -7.46 -5.92
N THR A 53 2.61 -7.63 -7.19
CA THR A 53 3.77 -7.06 -7.86
C THR A 53 3.29 -6.10 -8.94
N TRP A 54 3.62 -4.82 -8.80
CA TRP A 54 3.35 -3.83 -9.84
C TRP A 54 4.39 -3.93 -10.98
N PRO A 55 4.07 -3.49 -12.22
CA PRO A 55 5.03 -3.47 -13.33
C PRO A 55 6.32 -2.67 -13.06
N SER A 56 6.31 -1.80 -12.05
CA SER A 56 7.46 -1.05 -11.56
C SER A 56 8.41 -1.85 -10.65
N GLY A 57 8.14 -3.15 -10.40
CA GLY A 57 8.88 -3.98 -9.45
C GLY A 57 8.59 -3.69 -7.97
N ASN A 58 7.76 -2.68 -7.68
CA ASN A 58 7.23 -2.47 -6.33
C ASN A 58 6.36 -3.67 -5.93
N THR A 59 6.31 -4.01 -4.64
CA THR A 59 5.51 -5.13 -4.14
C THR A 59 4.73 -4.79 -2.87
N TYR A 60 3.63 -5.49 -2.65
CA TYR A 60 2.93 -5.53 -1.38
C TYR A 60 2.65 -6.97 -0.99
N ARG A 61 3.07 -7.38 0.21
CA ARG A 61 2.77 -8.69 0.81
C ARG A 61 1.94 -8.49 2.06
N GLY A 62 0.72 -8.99 2.10
CA GLY A 62 -0.17 -8.81 3.25
C GLY A 62 -1.57 -9.36 3.02
N TYR A 63 -2.49 -8.96 3.88
CA TYR A 63 -3.91 -9.30 3.75
C TYR A 63 -4.62 -8.40 2.73
N TRP A 64 -5.71 -8.92 2.20
CA TRP A 64 -6.54 -8.27 1.21
C TRP A 64 -8.01 -8.34 1.62
N SER A 65 -8.80 -7.37 1.15
CA SER A 65 -10.24 -7.34 1.31
C SER A 65 -10.82 -6.44 0.23
N GLN A 66 -11.80 -6.96 -0.53
CA GLN A 66 -12.49 -6.21 -1.59
C GLN A 66 -11.51 -5.57 -2.61
N GLY A 67 -10.54 -6.34 -3.11
CA GLY A 67 -9.51 -5.87 -4.05
C GLY A 67 -8.52 -4.84 -3.47
N LYS A 68 -8.53 -4.60 -2.15
CA LYS A 68 -7.72 -3.58 -1.48
C LYS A 68 -6.82 -4.19 -0.41
N ARG A 69 -5.62 -3.63 -0.29
CA ARG A 69 -4.66 -3.90 0.80
C ARG A 69 -5.31 -3.64 2.16
N HIS A 70 -5.23 -4.60 3.07
CA HIS A 70 -5.91 -4.59 4.36
C HIS A 70 -5.07 -5.29 5.44
N GLY A 71 -5.47 -5.17 6.71
CA GLY A 71 -4.84 -5.89 7.82
C GLY A 71 -3.35 -5.57 7.98
N LEU A 72 -2.54 -6.57 8.33
CA LEU A 72 -1.09 -6.41 8.38
C LEU A 72 -0.45 -6.62 7.00
N GLY A 73 0.51 -5.77 6.65
CA GLY A 73 1.21 -5.90 5.37
C GLY A 73 2.54 -5.15 5.27
N VAL A 74 3.34 -5.60 4.30
CA VAL A 74 4.65 -5.07 3.95
C VAL A 74 4.61 -4.53 2.53
N GLU A 75 4.84 -3.22 2.36
CA GLU A 75 5.02 -2.59 1.04
C GLU A 75 6.51 -2.36 0.80
N ASN A 76 7.04 -2.80 -0.33
CA ASN A 76 8.35 -2.43 -0.84
C ASN A 76 8.16 -1.47 -2.02
N LYS A 77 8.59 -0.22 -1.86
CA LYS A 77 8.40 0.84 -2.85
C LYS A 77 9.70 1.63 -3.06
N GLY A 78 10.38 1.36 -4.17
CA GLY A 78 11.70 1.91 -4.45
C GLY A 78 12.69 1.62 -3.32
N LYS A 79 13.30 2.68 -2.75
CA LYS A 79 14.26 2.56 -1.64
C LYS A 79 13.63 2.32 -0.25
N TRP A 80 12.31 2.19 -0.14
CA TRP A 80 11.60 2.14 1.13
C TRP A 80 10.82 0.84 1.33
N ILE A 81 10.93 0.27 2.53
CA ILE A 81 10.01 -0.73 3.07
C ILE A 81 9.06 -0.03 4.04
N TYR A 82 7.76 -0.29 3.96
CA TYR A 82 6.80 -0.04 5.04
C TYR A 82 6.30 -1.37 5.61
N ARG A 83 6.19 -1.48 6.93
CA ARG A 83 5.59 -2.61 7.65
C ARG A 83 4.57 -2.06 8.65
N GLY A 84 3.31 -2.47 8.55
CA GLY A 84 2.29 -1.97 9.47
C GLY A 84 0.88 -2.39 9.12
N GLU A 85 -0.08 -1.70 9.73
CA GLU A 85 -1.50 -1.86 9.44
C GLU A 85 -1.87 -1.22 8.09
N TRP A 86 -2.93 -1.75 7.48
CA TRP A 86 -3.52 -1.28 6.24
C TRP A 86 -5.04 -1.32 6.36
N SER A 87 -5.72 -0.30 5.86
CA SER A 87 -7.17 -0.24 5.82
C SER A 87 -7.61 0.43 4.53
N HIS A 88 -8.53 -0.21 3.80
CA HIS A 88 -9.11 0.28 2.54
C HIS A 88 -8.06 0.73 1.49
N GLY A 89 -6.88 0.09 1.46
CA GLY A 89 -5.80 0.42 0.53
C GLY A 89 -4.77 1.44 1.03
N PHE A 90 -5.01 2.08 2.19
CA PHE A 90 -4.13 3.08 2.83
C PHE A 90 -3.39 2.49 4.04
N LYS A 91 -2.28 3.13 4.44
CA LYS A 91 -1.56 2.78 5.67
C LYS A 91 -2.44 3.11 6.88
N GLY A 92 -2.64 2.13 7.75
CA GLY A 92 -3.41 2.21 8.99
C GLY A 92 -2.60 2.81 10.13
N ARG A 93 -3.18 2.84 11.35
CA ARG A 93 -2.77 3.81 12.39
C ARG A 93 -1.32 3.69 12.85
N TYR A 94 -0.70 2.52 12.76
CA TYR A 94 0.70 2.30 13.15
C TYR A 94 1.50 1.59 12.05
N GLY A 95 2.75 2.01 11.88
CA GLY A 95 3.70 1.28 11.05
C GLY A 95 5.10 1.89 11.01
N VAL A 96 6.04 1.07 10.57
CA VAL A 96 7.46 1.39 10.43
C VAL A 96 7.79 1.59 8.96
N ARG A 97 8.32 2.76 8.58
CA ARG A 97 8.97 2.98 7.27
C ARG A 97 10.48 2.93 7.45
N GLN A 98 11.19 2.11 6.67
CA GLN A 98 12.64 1.96 6.74
C GLN A 98 13.26 2.00 5.33
N SER A 99 14.41 2.65 5.20
CA SER A 99 15.21 2.66 3.98
C SER A 99 15.96 1.32 3.81
N HIS A 100 16.05 0.81 2.58
CA HIS A 100 16.90 -0.35 2.27
C HIS A 100 18.39 -0.02 2.43
N ASN A 101 18.79 1.21 2.09
CA ASN A 101 20.19 1.57 1.84
C ASN A 101 20.80 2.47 2.92
N THR A 102 20.01 2.91 3.91
CA THR A 102 20.47 3.80 4.98
C THR A 102 19.79 3.47 6.31
N PRO A 103 20.35 3.90 7.46
CA PRO A 103 19.68 3.81 8.76
C PRO A 103 18.35 4.58 8.88
N ALA A 104 17.90 5.27 7.81
CA ALA A 104 16.72 6.11 7.84
C ALA A 104 15.46 5.29 8.15
N ARG A 105 14.83 5.58 9.29
CA ARG A 105 13.67 4.84 9.81
C ARG A 105 12.69 5.78 10.48
N TYR A 106 11.41 5.63 10.19
CA TYR A 106 10.32 6.24 10.94
C TYR A 106 9.49 5.14 11.59
N ASP A 107 9.20 5.30 12.87
CA ASP A 107 8.36 4.41 13.67
C ASP A 107 7.31 5.25 14.37
N GLY A 108 6.04 5.11 14.00
CA GLY A 108 5.01 6.06 14.46
C GLY A 108 3.65 5.88 13.83
N THR A 109 2.81 6.90 14.02
CA THR A 109 1.42 6.93 13.59
C THR A 109 1.24 7.40 12.14
N TRP A 110 0.19 6.89 11.50
CA TRP A 110 -0.16 7.23 10.12
C TRP A 110 -1.66 7.47 9.97
N SER A 111 -2.02 8.38 9.09
CA SER A 111 -3.40 8.71 8.74
C SER A 111 -3.51 8.93 7.23
N ASN A 112 -4.47 8.27 6.58
CA ASN A 112 -4.70 8.32 5.13
C ASN A 112 -3.44 8.11 4.26
N GLY A 113 -2.48 7.29 4.74
CA GLY A 113 -1.21 7.04 4.05
C GLY A 113 -0.06 8.02 4.34
N LEU A 114 -0.31 9.09 5.08
CA LEU A 114 0.67 10.09 5.51
C LEU A 114 1.15 9.82 6.95
N GLN A 115 2.35 10.29 7.29
CA GLN A 115 2.83 10.32 8.68
C GLN A 115 2.03 11.37 9.44
N ASP A 116 1.43 10.99 10.56
CA ASP A 116 0.52 11.85 11.33
C ASP A 116 0.77 11.63 12.82
N GLY A 117 0.86 12.70 13.63
CA GLY A 117 0.99 12.59 15.09
C GLY A 117 2.38 12.24 15.62
N TYR A 118 2.49 11.12 16.34
CA TYR A 118 3.66 10.73 17.15
C TYR A 118 4.57 9.73 16.42
N GLY A 119 5.87 9.96 16.46
CA GLY A 119 6.83 8.98 15.98
C GLY A 119 8.27 9.27 16.39
N ILE A 120 9.14 8.29 16.17
CA ILE A 120 10.59 8.42 16.25
C ILE A 120 11.11 8.39 14.82
N GLU A 121 11.58 9.54 14.32
CA GLU A 121 12.37 9.57 13.09
C GLU A 121 13.85 9.41 13.44
N THR A 122 14.48 8.48 12.75
CA THR A 122 15.89 8.14 12.83
C THR A 122 16.51 8.57 11.52
N TYR A 123 17.35 9.60 11.52
CA TYR A 123 18.09 10.00 10.33
C TYR A 123 19.39 9.18 10.25
N GLY A 124 19.65 8.59 9.09
CA GLY A 124 21.00 8.17 8.76
C GLY A 124 21.72 9.39 8.20
N ASP A 125 22.74 9.88 8.89
CA ASP A 125 23.71 10.80 8.29
C ASP A 125 24.18 10.18 6.97
N GLY A 126 24.16 10.95 5.88
CA GLY A 126 24.37 10.45 4.51
C GLY A 126 25.80 10.01 4.19
N GLU A 127 26.65 9.90 5.20
CA GLU A 127 28.07 9.62 5.11
C GLU A 127 28.31 8.11 5.34
N GLN A 128 28.75 7.40 4.30
CA GLN A 128 29.25 6.03 4.47
C GLN A 128 30.43 6.07 5.45
N PRO A 129 30.49 5.23 6.49
CA PRO A 129 31.63 5.20 7.38
C PRO A 129 32.88 4.83 6.58
N THR A 130 33.90 5.70 6.63
CA THR A 130 35.20 5.39 6.05
C THR A 130 35.80 4.17 6.77
N PRO A 131 36.54 3.29 6.08
CA PRO A 131 37.13 2.11 6.72
C PRO A 131 37.99 2.51 7.93
N GLY A 132 37.56 2.12 9.13
CA GLY A 132 38.24 2.42 10.40
C GLY A 132 37.50 3.37 11.36
N GLN A 133 36.44 4.08 10.92
CA GLN A 133 35.63 4.90 11.83
C GLN A 133 34.42 4.15 12.39
N LYS A 134 34.15 4.33 13.70
CA LYS A 134 32.91 3.84 14.32
C LYS A 134 31.72 4.60 13.75
N ALA A 135 30.70 3.89 13.29
CA ALA A 135 29.45 4.50 12.85
C ALA A 135 28.85 5.37 13.97
N LYS A 136 28.50 6.62 13.65
CA LYS A 136 27.81 7.52 14.59
C LYS A 136 26.43 6.92 14.93
N PRO A 137 25.99 6.98 16.20
CA PRO A 137 24.62 6.59 16.54
C PRO A 137 23.64 7.53 15.80
N PRO A 138 22.58 7.00 15.17
CA PRO A 138 21.72 7.82 14.33
C PRO A 138 20.88 8.79 15.17
N ILE A 139 20.70 10.01 14.67
CA ILE A 139 19.93 11.06 15.35
C ILE A 139 18.46 10.63 15.42
N ARG A 140 17.93 10.55 16.65
CA ARG A 140 16.52 10.26 16.92
C ARG A 140 15.77 11.52 17.31
N LEU A 141 14.79 11.90 16.51
CA LEU A 141 13.86 12.99 16.82
C LEU A 141 12.49 12.42 17.20
N LEU A 142 11.94 12.84 18.35
CA LEU A 142 10.52 12.63 18.64
C LEU A 142 9.73 13.65 17.82
N SER A 143 9.09 13.20 16.74
CA SER A 143 8.17 14.03 15.98
C SER A 143 6.83 14.11 16.73
N ARG A 144 6.49 15.30 17.26
CA ARG A 144 5.11 15.75 17.48
C ARG A 144 4.66 16.52 16.24
N LEU A 145 4.40 15.82 15.14
CA LEU A 145 3.85 16.46 13.95
C LEU A 145 2.33 16.60 14.11
N CYS A 146 1.91 17.63 14.83
CA CYS A 146 0.55 18.14 14.75
C CYS A 146 0.35 18.73 13.35
N THR A 147 -0.36 18.00 12.49
CA THR A 147 -0.82 18.45 11.17
C THR A 147 -2.00 19.41 11.31
N THR A 148 -1.80 20.56 11.97
CA THR A 148 -2.77 21.66 11.84
C THR A 148 -2.63 22.28 10.45
N PRO A 149 -3.70 22.37 9.64
CA PRO A 149 -3.64 23.11 8.38
C PRO A 149 -3.45 24.60 8.68
N LYS A 150 -2.28 25.15 8.33
CA LYS A 150 -2.07 26.60 8.36
C LYS A 150 -2.84 27.24 7.19
N SER A 151 -4.00 27.81 7.50
CA SER A 151 -4.69 28.77 6.65
C SER A 151 -4.92 30.07 7.42
N PRO A 152 -4.49 31.22 6.86
CA PRO A 152 -5.24 32.46 7.07
C PRO A 152 -5.44 33.28 5.77
N GLY A 153 -6.67 33.78 5.53
CA GLY A 153 -7.06 34.66 4.41
C GLY A 153 -7.37 33.91 3.11
N ARG A 154 -8.62 33.74 2.60
CA ARG A 154 -9.73 34.71 2.35
C ARG A 154 -9.24 35.84 1.42
N LEU A 155 -9.78 36.12 0.23
CA LEU A 155 -11.13 35.96 -0.38
C LEU A 155 -10.99 35.34 -1.79
N LEU A 156 -11.99 35.05 -2.64
CA LEU A 156 -13.47 35.20 -2.67
C LEU A 156 -14.05 34.12 -3.64
N GLY A 157 -15.36 33.83 -3.64
CA GLY A 157 -16.01 32.97 -4.66
C GLY A 157 -17.22 32.17 -4.16
N SER A 158 -18.43 32.66 -4.44
CA SER A 158 -19.72 32.08 -4.03
C SER A 158 -20.06 30.73 -4.66
N SER A 159 -20.58 29.80 -3.86
CA SER A 159 -21.46 28.67 -4.27
C SER A 159 -22.94 29.10 -4.21
N PRO A 160 -23.97 28.24 -4.44
CA PRO A 160 -24.09 26.91 -5.07
C PRO A 160 -25.20 26.98 -6.20
N PRO A 161 -26.12 26.01 -6.52
CA PRO A 161 -26.27 24.58 -6.17
C PRO A 161 -26.69 23.57 -7.30
N ILE A 162 -26.52 22.27 -7.00
CA ILE A 162 -27.42 21.09 -7.20
C ILE A 162 -28.29 20.97 -8.49
N SER A 163 -28.11 19.87 -9.25
CA SER A 163 -29.13 18.80 -9.51
C SER A 163 -28.49 17.65 -10.32
N THR A 164 -28.55 16.37 -9.92
CA THR A 164 -29.62 15.35 -10.13
C THR A 164 -30.21 15.27 -11.55
N ASN A 165 -29.95 14.13 -12.22
CA ASN A 165 -30.83 13.18 -12.93
C ASN A 165 -29.89 12.05 -13.45
N GLN A 166 -30.13 10.74 -13.29
CA GLN A 166 -31.26 9.86 -13.58
C GLN A 166 -31.59 9.65 -15.07
N ASP A 167 -32.00 8.40 -15.34
CA ASP A 167 -32.47 7.75 -16.58
C ASP A 167 -31.41 7.48 -17.67
N LEU A 168 -31.20 6.25 -18.17
CA LEU A 168 -32.04 5.13 -18.64
C LEU A 168 -32.45 5.22 -20.12
N THR A 169 -32.09 4.17 -20.87
CA THR A 169 -32.55 3.81 -22.24
C THR A 169 -32.21 4.82 -23.36
N THR A 170 -31.93 4.42 -24.59
CA THR A 170 -32.33 3.18 -25.31
C THR A 170 -31.14 2.53 -26.01
#